data_AF-A0A4W4DN51-F1
#
_entry.id   AF-A0A4W4DN51-F1
#
_cell.length_a   1.000
_cell.length_b   1.000
_cell.length_c   1.000
_cell.angle_alpha   90.00
_cell.angle_beta   90.00
_cell.angle_gamma   90.00
#
_symmetry.space_group_name_H-M   'P 1'
#
loop_
_entity.id
_entity.type
_entity.pdbx_description
1 polymer ?
#
loop_
_entity_poly.entity_id
_entity_poly.type
_entity_poly.pdbx_seq_one_letter_code
_entity_poly.pdbx_strand_id
1 'polypeptide(L)'
;IKTLEEPPYLTVGTDVSAKYRGAFCEAKIKTAKRLVKAKVTFKPDSSTAEVHDEHIRGTLKVGAVVEVRKQDGIYQEATINKLTDASLYTVVFDDGDEKTLRRSSLCLKGARHFAESEVT
;
A
#
# COMPACT_ATOMS: atom_id res chain seq x y z
N ILE A 1 -18.77 -19.52 11.80
CA ILE A 1 -18.47 -18.14 12.25
C ILE A 1 -18.04 -17.39 11.00
N LYS A 2 -18.93 -16.61 10.38
CA LYS A 2 -18.64 -15.92 9.12
C LYS A 2 -17.62 -14.83 9.42
N THR A 3 -16.35 -15.08 9.09
CA THR A 3 -15.35 -14.05 8.90
C THR A 3 -15.93 -13.11 7.85
N LEU A 4 -16.45 -11.97 8.30
CA LEU A 4 -16.68 -10.83 7.42
C LEU A 4 -15.29 -10.41 6.99
N GLU A 5 -14.81 -11.07 5.94
CA GLU A 5 -13.61 -10.74 5.20
C GLU A 5 -13.73 -9.26 4.86
N GLU A 6 -13.04 -8.41 5.65
CA GLU A 6 -12.86 -7.03 5.26
C GLU A 6 -12.29 -7.08 3.84
N PRO A 7 -12.95 -6.45 2.86
CA PRO A 7 -12.52 -6.62 1.48
C PRO A 7 -11.05 -6.18 1.40
N PRO A 8 -10.17 -6.99 0.78
CA PRO A 8 -8.73 -6.73 0.75
C PRO A 8 -8.40 -5.37 0.12
N TYR A 9 -9.37 -4.81 -0.61
CA TYR A 9 -9.35 -3.48 -1.16
C TYR A 9 -10.69 -2.78 -0.90
N LEU A 10 -10.62 -1.48 -0.66
CA LEU A 10 -11.81 -0.64 -0.57
C LEU A 10 -12.17 -0.10 -1.95
N THR A 11 -13.46 -0.07 -2.26
CA THR A 11 -13.95 0.42 -3.54
C THR A 11 -14.11 1.94 -3.54
N VAL A 12 -13.97 2.55 -4.71
CA VAL A 12 -14.32 3.96 -4.92
C VAL A 12 -15.78 4.19 -4.56
N GLY A 13 -16.08 5.31 -3.90
CA GLY A 13 -17.39 5.68 -3.38
C GLY A 13 -17.65 5.24 -1.94
N THR A 14 -16.80 4.39 -1.36
CA THR A 14 -16.98 3.89 0.02
C THR A 14 -16.73 4.99 1.04
N ASP A 15 -17.64 5.14 2.00
CA ASP A 15 -17.48 6.02 3.16
C ASP A 15 -16.52 5.40 4.18
N VAL A 16 -15.47 6.14 4.51
CA VAL A 16 -14.39 5.73 5.43
C VAL A 16 -14.11 6.83 6.44
N SER A 17 -13.46 6.46 7.54
CA SER A 17 -12.95 7.39 8.53
C SER A 17 -11.42 7.45 8.41
N ALA A 18 -10.90 8.60 8.00
CA ALA A 18 -9.46 8.81 7.91
C ALA A 18 -8.91 9.34 9.23
N LYS A 19 -7.89 8.67 9.77
CA LYS A 19 -7.20 9.12 10.97
C LYS A 19 -6.25 10.28 10.65
N TYR A 20 -6.48 11.44 11.24
CA TYR A 20 -5.61 12.61 11.12
C TYR A 20 -5.38 13.26 12.48
N ARG A 21 -4.11 13.40 12.89
CA ARG A 21 -3.69 14.00 14.17
C ARG A 21 -4.42 13.44 15.41
N GLY A 22 -4.77 12.14 15.40
CA GLY A 22 -5.47 11.47 16.51
C GLY A 22 -6.99 11.57 16.47
N ALA A 23 -7.56 12.34 15.54
CA ALA A 23 -8.99 12.39 15.27
C ALA A 23 -9.35 11.56 14.03
N PHE A 24 -10.60 11.10 13.95
CA PHE A 24 -11.14 10.46 12.76
C PHE A 24 -12.10 11.43 12.09
N CYS A 25 -11.80 11.80 10.85
CA CYS A 25 -12.71 12.58 10.02
C CYS A 25 -13.37 11.67 8.99
N GLU A 26 -14.65 11.94 8.71
CA GLU A 26 -15.37 11.26 7.64
C GLU A 26 -14.79 11.68 6.29
N ALA A 27 -14.52 10.69 5.46
CA ALA A 27 -13.99 10.88 4.13
C ALA A 27 -14.58 9.83 3.19
N LYS A 28 -14.64 10.13 1.90
CA LYS A 28 -15.14 9.21 0.88
C LYS A 28 -13.99 8.80 -0.03
N ILE A 29 -13.86 7.51 -0.32
CA ILE A 29 -12.83 7.03 -1.25
C ILE A 29 -13.15 7.52 -2.65
N LYS A 30 -12.27 8.35 -3.21
CA LYS A 30 -12.33 8.80 -4.61
C LYS A 30 -11.55 7.87 -5.53
N THR A 31 -10.39 7.38 -5.07
CA THR A 31 -9.53 6.51 -5.87
C THR A 31 -8.88 5.47 -4.98
N ALA A 32 -8.89 4.21 -5.41
CA ALA A 32 -8.11 3.14 -4.80
C ALA A 32 -7.05 2.70 -5.81
N LYS A 33 -5.78 3.02 -5.55
CA LYS A 33 -4.64 2.56 -6.34
C LYS A 33 -3.98 1.40 -5.60
N ARG A 34 -4.02 0.20 -6.18
CA ARG A 34 -3.25 -0.94 -5.69
C ARG A 34 -1.79 -0.73 -6.03
N LEU A 35 -0.93 -0.59 -5.02
CA LEU A 35 0.51 -0.52 -5.22
C LEU A 35 1.18 -1.54 -4.31
N VAL A 36 2.24 -2.15 -4.82
CA VAL A 36 3.09 -3.04 -4.04
C VAL A 36 4.49 -2.47 -4.03
N LYS A 37 5.11 -2.41 -2.85
CA LYS A 37 6.50 -2.03 -2.70
C LYS A 37 7.32 -3.28 -2.43
N ALA A 38 8.20 -3.62 -3.37
CA ALA A 38 9.11 -4.73 -3.23
C ALA A 38 10.46 -4.25 -2.70
N LYS A 39 10.96 -4.92 -1.66
CA LYS A 39 12.37 -4.84 -1.28
C LYS A 39 13.12 -5.83 -2.14
N VAL A 40 13.98 -5.33 -3.01
CA VAL A 40 14.81 -6.13 -3.91
C VAL A 40 16.28 -6.01 -3.52
N THR A 41 17.07 -7.05 -3.80
CA THR A 41 18.54 -7.00 -3.70
C THR A 41 19.11 -7.12 -5.10
N PHE A 42 19.79 -6.08 -5.58
CA PHE A 42 20.49 -6.08 -6.87
C PHE A 42 21.62 -7.09 -6.83
N LYS A 43 21.65 -8.02 -7.79
CA LYS A 43 22.73 -9.02 -7.86
C LYS A 43 24.14 -8.45 -8.14
N PRO A 44 24.35 -7.45 -9.01
CA PRO A 44 25.71 -6.99 -9.32
C PRO A 44 26.41 -6.31 -8.13
N ASP A 45 25.65 -5.52 -7.36
CA ASP A 45 26.20 -4.69 -6.28
C ASP A 45 25.82 -5.21 -4.88
N SER A 46 25.03 -6.28 -4.79
CA SER A 46 24.37 -6.76 -3.55
C SER A 46 23.61 -5.67 -2.76
N SER A 47 23.25 -4.56 -3.40
CA SER A 47 22.57 -3.44 -2.77
C SER A 47 21.07 -3.72 -2.67
N THR A 48 20.46 -3.36 -1.53
CA THR A 48 19.00 -3.46 -1.38
C THR A 48 18.32 -2.15 -1.73
N ALA A 49 17.22 -2.20 -2.47
CA ALA A 49 16.37 -1.04 -2.71
C ALA A 49 14.89 -1.39 -2.54
N GLU A 50 14.10 -0.39 -2.17
CA GLU A 50 12.66 -0.46 -2.14
C GLU A 50 12.10 0.23 -3.38
N VAL A 51 11.44 -0.54 -4.23
CA VAL A 51 10.86 -0.05 -5.48
C VAL A 51 9.40 -0.44 -5.57
N HIS A 52 8.62 0.40 -6.25
CA HIS A 52 7.24 0.07 -6.57
C HIS A 52 7.17 -0.97 -7.68
N ASP A 53 6.17 -1.82 -7.64
CA ASP A 53 5.95 -2.86 -8.65
C ASP A 53 5.84 -2.31 -10.08
N GLU A 54 5.35 -1.07 -10.23
CA GLU A 54 5.35 -0.33 -11.50
C GLU A 54 6.75 -0.19 -12.14
N HIS A 55 7.82 -0.27 -11.34
CA HIS A 55 9.23 -0.17 -11.78
C HIS A 55 9.94 -1.53 -11.83
N ILE A 56 9.21 -2.61 -11.60
CA ILE A 56 9.73 -3.99 -11.58
C ILE A 56 9.20 -4.72 -12.80
N ARG A 57 10.10 -5.28 -13.59
CA ARG A 57 9.77 -6.18 -14.70
C ARG A 57 10.05 -7.62 -14.29
N GLY A 58 9.02 -8.45 -14.35
CA GLY A 58 9.10 -9.87 -14.02
C GLY A 58 8.03 -10.32 -13.04
N THR A 59 8.26 -11.47 -12.41
CA THR A 59 7.28 -12.07 -11.50
C THR A 59 7.38 -11.42 -10.12
N LEU A 60 6.32 -10.77 -9.65
CA LEU A 60 6.22 -10.20 -8.29
C LEU A 60 6.05 -11.30 -7.24
N LYS A 61 7.11 -12.07 -7.00
CA LYS A 61 7.15 -13.15 -6.01
C LYS A 61 8.44 -13.06 -5.22
N VAL A 62 8.35 -13.21 -3.90
CA VAL A 62 9.55 -13.29 -3.04
C VAL A 62 10.43 -14.47 -3.50
N GLY A 63 11.73 -14.21 -3.64
CA GLY A 63 12.73 -15.13 -4.20
C GLY A 63 12.82 -15.09 -5.73
N ALA A 64 11.93 -14.40 -6.44
CA ALA A 64 12.02 -14.28 -7.90
C ALA A 64 13.08 -13.26 -8.31
N VAL A 65 13.78 -13.58 -9.40
CA VAL A 65 14.70 -12.68 -10.08
C VAL A 65 13.90 -11.81 -11.04
N VAL A 66 14.05 -10.51 -10.92
CA VAL A 66 13.30 -9.48 -11.65
C VAL A 66 14.25 -8.36 -12.06
N GLU A 67 13.85 -7.59 -13.06
CA GLU A 67 14.59 -6.41 -13.50
C GLU A 67 13.98 -5.16 -12.88
N VAL A 68 14.76 -4.41 -12.11
CA VAL A 68 14.29 -3.22 -11.42
C VAL A 68 14.92 -1.98 -12.03
N ARG A 69 14.08 -1.00 -12.38
CA ARG A 69 14.54 0.31 -12.86
C ARG A 69 15.16 1.11 -11.71
N LYS A 70 16.47 1.35 -11.75
CA LYS A 70 17.14 2.30 -10.84
C LYS A 70 16.74 3.75 -11.19
N GLN A 71 17.04 4.69 -10.29
CA GLN A 71 16.82 6.13 -10.52
C GLN A 71 17.56 6.66 -11.76
N ASP A 72 18.63 5.99 -12.16
CA ASP A 72 19.39 6.24 -13.38
C ASP A 72 18.63 5.87 -14.67
N GLY A 73 17.47 5.22 -14.54
CA GLY A 73 16.65 4.77 -15.66
C GLY A 73 17.03 3.39 -16.22
N ILE A 74 18.15 2.82 -15.77
CA ILE A 74 18.65 1.50 -16.16
C ILE A 74 17.92 0.39 -15.39
N TYR A 75 17.52 -0.67 -16.10
CA TYR A 75 16.98 -1.89 -15.50
C TYR A 75 18.13 -2.78 -15.06
N GLN A 76 18.11 -3.20 -13.80
CA GLN A 76 19.13 -4.05 -13.23
C GLN A 76 18.50 -5.29 -12.61
N GLU A 77 19.13 -6.44 -12.85
CA GLU A 77 18.72 -7.70 -12.24
C GLU A 77 18.81 -7.64 -10.70
N ALA A 78 17.69 -7.91 -10.06
CA ALA A 78 17.53 -7.93 -8.62
C ALA A 78 16.62 -9.08 -8.18
N THR A 79 16.78 -9.52 -6.94
CA THR A 79 15.94 -10.59 -6.37
C THR A 79 14.96 -9.97 -5.38
N ILE A 80 13.67 -10.29 -5.48
CA ILE A 80 12.67 -9.81 -4.52
C ILE A 80 12.87 -10.52 -3.19
N ASN A 81 13.12 -9.78 -2.12
CA ASN A 81 13.28 -10.32 -0.77
C ASN A 81 12.00 -10.17 0.06
N LYS A 82 11.24 -9.09 -0.16
CA LYS A 82 10.00 -8.82 0.57
C LYS A 82 9.03 -8.07 -0.32
N LEU A 83 7.75 -8.41 -0.26
CA LEU A 83 6.66 -7.65 -0.87
C LEU A 83 5.84 -7.03 0.26
N THR A 84 5.65 -5.72 0.19
CA THR A 84 4.86 -4.97 1.17
C THR A 84 3.71 -4.29 0.42
N ASP A 85 2.48 -4.47 0.92
CA ASP A 85 1.37 -3.68 0.41
C ASP A 85 1.63 -2.18 0.65
N ALA A 86 1.60 -1.42 -0.43
CA ALA A 86 1.76 0.02 -0.43
C ALA A 86 0.54 0.70 -1.05
N SER A 87 -0.61 0.02 -1.06
CA SER A 87 -1.84 0.50 -1.69
C SER A 87 -2.22 1.86 -1.13
N LEU A 88 -2.54 2.76 -2.04
CA LEU A 88 -2.87 4.15 -1.76
C LEU A 88 -4.34 4.40 -2.06
N TYR A 89 -5.00 5.02 -1.10
CA TYR A 89 -6.41 5.37 -1.18
C TYR A 89 -6.51 6.88 -1.10
N THR A 90 -6.95 7.50 -2.19
CA THR A 90 -7.29 8.92 -2.23
C THR A 90 -8.70 9.06 -1.70
N VAL A 91 -8.83 9.75 -0.58
CA VAL A 91 -10.11 10.06 0.04
C VAL A 91 -10.38 11.56 -0.03
N VAL A 92 -11.65 11.93 -0.15
CA VAL A 92 -12.14 13.31 -0.16
C VAL A 92 -12.86 13.56 1.16
N PHE A 93 -12.46 14.59 1.89
CA PHE A 93 -13.12 15.05 3.11
C PHE A 93 -14.32 15.94 2.77
N ASP A 94 -15.21 16.17 3.74
CA ASP A 94 -16.41 17.01 3.58
C ASP A 94 -16.08 18.46 3.14
N ASP A 95 -14.93 19.00 3.57
CA ASP A 95 -14.44 20.33 3.18
C ASP A 95 -13.92 20.39 1.72
N GLY A 96 -13.94 19.26 1.00
CA GLY A 96 -13.44 19.14 -0.37
C GLY A 96 -11.95 18.80 -0.47
N ASP A 97 -11.24 18.71 0.65
CA ASP A 97 -9.83 18.30 0.69
C ASP A 97 -9.62 16.86 0.22
N GLU A 98 -8.59 16.63 -0.59
CA GLU A 98 -8.19 15.31 -1.05
C GLU A 98 -6.91 14.87 -0.36
N LYS A 99 -6.90 13.64 0.15
CA LYS A 99 -5.70 13.07 0.78
C LYS A 99 -5.47 11.64 0.40
N THR A 100 -4.23 11.34 0.08
CA THR A 100 -3.78 9.99 -0.24
C THR A 100 -3.23 9.34 1.02
N LEU A 101 -3.91 8.29 1.48
CA LEU A 101 -3.60 7.58 2.71
C LEU A 101 -3.44 6.07 2.46
N ARG A 102 -2.76 5.39 3.37
CA ARG A 102 -2.65 3.92 3.32
C ARG A 102 -3.90 3.28 3.90
N ARG A 103 -4.14 2.01 3.55
CA ARG A 103 -5.24 1.21 4.13
C ARG A 103 -5.27 1.25 5.66
N SER A 104 -4.10 1.20 6.30
CA SER A 104 -3.97 1.25 7.77
C SER A 104 -4.40 2.57 8.41
N SER A 105 -4.45 3.65 7.64
CA SER A 105 -4.90 4.97 8.11
C SER A 105 -6.40 5.20 7.85
N LEU A 106 -7.07 4.27 7.16
CA LEU A 106 -8.47 4.32 6.81
C LEU A 106 -9.26 3.24 7.55
N CYS A 107 -10.23 3.65 8.34
CA CYS A 107 -11.19 2.76 8.98
C CYS A 107 -12.48 2.71 8.16
N LEU A 108 -13.06 1.52 7.98
CA LEU A 108 -14.40 1.41 7.37
C LEU A 108 -15.44 2.02 8.30
N LYS A 109 -16.35 2.84 7.77
CA LYS A 109 -17.47 3.41 8.53
C LYS A 109 -18.35 2.26 9.02
N GLY A 110 -18.34 2.00 10.33
CA GLY A 110 -19.07 0.90 10.97
C GLY A 110 -18.21 -0.28 11.43
N ALA A 111 -16.92 -0.33 11.10
CA ALA A 111 -16.00 -1.29 11.70
C ALA A 111 -15.62 -0.84 13.12
N ARG A 112 -16.18 -1.48 14.14
CA ARG A 112 -15.66 -1.41 15.51
C ARG A 112 -14.31 -2.15 15.55
N HIS A 113 -13.24 -1.55 15.04
CA HIS A 113 -11.88 -2.07 15.30
C HIS A 113 -10.99 -0.94 15.79
N PHE A 114 -11.17 -0.62 17.06
CA PHE A 114 -10.04 -0.41 17.95
C PHE A 114 -9.37 -1.78 18.08
N ALA A 115 -8.32 -2.03 17.29
CA ALA A 115 -7.45 -3.18 17.49
C ALA A 115 -6.03 -2.63 17.54
N GLU A 116 -5.66 -2.25 18.76
CA GLU A 116 -4.32 -2.39 19.28
C GLU A 116 -3.65 -3.63 18.66
N SER A 117 -2.56 -3.42 17.94
CA SER A 117 -1.62 -4.49 17.64
C SER A 117 -0.26 -3.84 17.56
N GLU A 118 0.27 -3.61 18.77
CA GLU A 118 1.71 -3.69 19.03
C GLU A 118 2.29 -4.85 18.22
N VAL A 119 3.25 -4.53 17.36
CA VAL A 119 4.21 -5.54 16.89
C VAL A 119 5.32 -5.54 17.93
N THR A 120 5.18 -6.42 18.91
CA THR A 120 6.31 -6.95 19.70
C THR A 120 7.15 -7.85 18.80
#